data_AF-A0A6P8H997-F1
#
_entry.id   AF-A0A6P8H997-F1
#
_cell.length_a   1.000
_cell.length_b   1.000
_cell.length_c   1.000
_cell.angle_alpha   90.00
_cell.angle_beta   90.00
_cell.angle_gamma   90.00
#
_symmetry.space_group_name_H-M   'P 1'
#
loop_
_entity.id
_entity.type
_entity.pdbx_description
1 polymer ?
#
loop_
_entity_poly.entity_id
_entity_poly.type
_entity_poly.pdbx_seq_one_letter_code
_entity_poly.pdbx_strand_id
1 'polypeptide(L)'
;MYPWCWFVFVILLQTAVENKGSPPTWPYGKYTLLKPRTGCPAGWDDMGYLYQDTMNKNPSNNRSQTLHIDGEVARSHVKRYFCSKTERMGKNITQVWPLGQFCVYSRVSETLYGMTSGSIAMYDRGNNYDKDQSKFTKFFEFLKKKIFGSYEVTRLYFSCQTSGDKKIPISLPITKPFYLLPYGSRDCQQVKWM
;
A
#
# COMPACT_ATOMS: atom_id res chain seq x y z
N MET A 1 -72.30 1.98 -19.12
CA MET A 1 -71.72 3.12 -18.38
C MET A 1 -70.60 2.57 -17.51
N TYR A 2 -69.35 2.67 -17.95
CA TYR A 2 -68.16 2.27 -17.19
C TYR A 2 -67.41 3.53 -16.77
N PRO A 3 -67.08 3.73 -15.48
CA PRO A 3 -66.32 4.89 -15.05
C PRO A 3 -64.83 4.63 -15.27
N TRP A 4 -64.17 5.57 -15.94
CA TRP A 4 -62.73 5.52 -16.20
C TRP A 4 -61.99 6.03 -14.97
N CYS A 5 -61.22 5.15 -14.34
CA CYS A 5 -60.35 5.48 -13.22
C CYS A 5 -59.03 6.04 -13.77
N TRP A 6 -58.80 7.34 -13.66
CA TRP A 6 -57.53 7.96 -14.03
C TRP A 6 -56.53 7.79 -12.88
N PHE A 7 -55.53 6.93 -13.07
CA PHE A 7 -54.37 6.86 -12.17
C PHE A 7 -53.40 7.99 -12.52
N VAL A 8 -53.32 8.99 -11.64
CA VAL A 8 -52.29 10.03 -11.71
C VAL A 8 -50.98 9.45 -11.16
N PHE A 9 -50.01 9.21 -12.04
CA PHE A 9 -48.63 8.88 -11.64
C PHE A 9 -47.91 10.16 -11.20
N VAL A 10 -47.78 10.35 -9.89
CA VAL A 10 -46.90 11.39 -9.32
C VAL A 10 -45.46 10.86 -9.36
N ILE A 11 -44.68 11.30 -10.34
CA ILE A 11 -43.24 11.02 -10.40
C ILE A 11 -42.55 11.97 -9.42
N LEU A 12 -42.27 11.50 -8.21
CA LEU A 12 -41.38 12.16 -7.27
C LEU A 12 -39.93 12.07 -7.81
N LEU A 13 -39.50 13.11 -8.51
CA LEU A 13 -38.08 13.36 -8.80
C LEU A 13 -37.37 13.67 -7.47
N GLN A 14 -36.91 12.64 -6.78
CA GLN A 14 -35.95 12.79 -5.71
C GLN A 14 -34.61 13.20 -6.33
N THR A 15 -34.34 14.50 -6.36
CA THR A 15 -32.98 14.99 -6.56
C THR A 15 -32.16 14.52 -5.36
N ALA A 16 -31.42 13.42 -5.52
CA ALA A 16 -30.40 13.04 -4.56
C ALA A 16 -29.39 14.20 -4.52
N VAL A 17 -29.45 15.01 -3.47
CA VAL A 17 -28.39 15.95 -3.14
C VAL A 17 -27.19 15.09 -2.76
N GLU A 18 -26.28 14.89 -3.71
CA GLU A 18 -24.95 14.37 -3.42
C GLU A 18 -24.28 15.40 -2.50
N ASN A 19 -24.32 15.13 -1.19
CA ASN A 19 -23.41 15.79 -0.26
C ASN A 19 -22.00 15.39 -0.67
N LYS A 20 -21.38 16.17 -1.56
CA LYS A 20 -19.95 16.09 -1.87
C LYS A 20 -19.21 16.56 -0.63
N GLY A 21 -19.13 15.68 0.36
CA GLY A 21 -18.23 15.84 1.49
C GLY A 21 -16.82 16.10 0.97
N SER A 22 -16.02 16.83 1.75
CA SER A 22 -14.63 17.13 1.39
C SER A 22 -13.91 15.85 0.97
N PRO A 23 -13.06 15.89 -0.08
CA PRO A 23 -12.29 14.73 -0.51
C PRO A 23 -11.53 14.11 0.67
N PRO A 24 -11.46 12.77 0.76
CA PRO A 24 -10.68 12.13 1.80
C PRO A 24 -9.23 12.58 1.70
N THR A 25 -8.57 12.70 2.85
CA THR A 25 -7.15 13.03 2.99
C THR A 25 -6.37 11.81 3.46
N TRP A 26 -5.07 11.77 3.16
CA TRP A 26 -4.20 10.68 3.60
C TRP A 26 -4.09 10.60 5.14
N PRO A 27 -4.29 9.41 5.75
CA PRO A 27 -4.22 9.25 7.20
C PRO A 27 -2.90 9.70 7.82
N TYR A 28 -2.93 10.08 9.09
CA TYR A 28 -1.83 10.52 9.93
C TYR A 28 -0.70 9.47 10.02
N GLY A 29 0.51 9.97 10.24
CA GLY A 29 1.71 9.16 10.46
C GLY A 29 2.64 9.10 9.25
N LYS A 30 3.81 8.48 9.47
CA LYS A 30 4.83 8.25 8.47
C LYS A 30 4.78 6.80 8.01
N TYR A 31 4.55 6.61 6.73
CA TYR A 31 4.41 5.29 6.11
C TYR A 31 4.79 5.37 4.65
N THR A 32 4.92 4.21 4.03
CA THR A 32 5.25 4.11 2.63
C THR A 32 4.40 3.04 1.95
N LEU A 33 4.09 3.24 0.68
CA LEU A 33 3.30 2.34 -0.15
C LEU A 33 4.12 1.93 -1.36
N LEU A 34 3.77 0.81 -2.01
CA LEU A 34 4.35 0.47 -3.31
C LEU A 34 4.00 1.57 -4.32
N LYS A 35 4.97 1.97 -5.13
CA LYS A 35 4.79 2.99 -6.16
C LYS A 35 4.02 2.38 -7.34
N PRO A 36 2.90 2.98 -7.78
CA PRO A 36 2.29 2.66 -9.07
C PRO A 36 3.10 3.23 -10.22
N ARG A 37 2.97 2.63 -11.42
CA ARG A 37 3.57 3.16 -12.65
C ARG A 37 3.14 4.59 -12.99
N THR A 38 1.98 5.03 -12.50
CA THR A 38 1.42 6.38 -12.72
C THR A 38 1.99 7.44 -11.77
N GLY A 39 2.93 7.06 -10.91
CA GLY A 39 3.61 7.94 -9.96
C GLY A 39 2.97 7.97 -8.58
N CYS A 40 3.54 8.78 -7.69
CA CYS A 40 3.11 8.91 -6.30
C CYS A 40 1.98 9.93 -6.12
N PRO A 41 1.22 9.84 -5.01
CA PRO A 41 0.33 10.91 -4.59
C PRO A 41 1.08 12.24 -4.47
N ALA A 42 0.39 13.37 -4.72
CA ALA A 42 1.00 14.68 -4.65
C ALA A 42 1.59 14.96 -3.26
N GLY A 43 2.82 15.50 -3.23
CA GLY A 43 3.55 15.83 -1.99
C GLY A 43 4.25 14.66 -1.31
N TRP A 44 4.23 13.45 -1.90
CA TRP A 44 4.96 12.30 -1.37
C TRP A 44 6.35 12.17 -2.00
N ASP A 45 7.31 11.64 -1.25
CA ASP A 45 8.64 11.27 -1.77
C ASP A 45 8.52 10.04 -2.67
N ASP A 46 9.14 10.08 -3.85
CA ASP A 46 9.04 9.08 -4.91
C ASP A 46 10.38 8.43 -5.28
N MET A 47 11.43 8.70 -4.48
CA MET A 47 12.80 8.24 -4.68
C MET A 47 13.16 6.95 -3.91
N GLY A 48 12.21 6.41 -3.14
CA GLY A 48 12.42 5.20 -2.35
C GLY A 48 12.46 3.93 -3.21
N TYR A 49 13.48 3.10 -3.04
CA TYR A 49 13.49 1.74 -3.63
C TYR A 49 14.14 0.70 -2.73
N LEU A 50 13.79 -0.56 -2.96
CA LEU A 50 14.45 -1.75 -2.46
C LEU A 50 14.85 -2.63 -3.66
N TYR A 51 16.15 -2.78 -3.85
CA TYR A 51 16.75 -3.76 -4.75
C TYR A 51 17.15 -4.97 -3.93
N GLN A 52 16.77 -6.16 -4.38
CA GLN A 52 17.17 -7.43 -3.78
C GLN A 52 17.71 -8.33 -4.85
N ASP A 53 18.93 -8.80 -4.64
CA ASP A 53 19.48 -9.93 -5.39
C ASP A 53 18.92 -11.22 -4.80
N THR A 54 18.48 -12.13 -5.66
CA THR A 54 17.86 -13.39 -5.24
C THR A 54 18.77 -14.58 -5.55
N MET A 55 19.24 -14.72 -6.79
CA MET A 55 20.12 -15.81 -7.19
C MET A 55 20.82 -15.50 -8.52
N ASN A 56 22.16 -15.58 -8.56
CA ASN A 56 22.92 -15.41 -9.80
C ASN A 56 23.14 -16.71 -10.59
N LYS A 57 23.15 -17.88 -9.94
CA LYS A 57 23.34 -19.19 -10.58
C LYS A 57 21.99 -19.85 -10.85
N ASN A 58 21.66 -20.05 -12.13
CA ASN A 58 20.37 -20.57 -12.59
C ASN A 58 19.15 -19.78 -12.06
N PRO A 59 19.11 -18.46 -12.30
CA PRO A 59 18.02 -17.62 -11.83
C PRO A 59 16.67 -17.97 -12.47
N SER A 60 15.59 -17.96 -11.68
CA SER A 60 14.25 -18.33 -12.13
C SER A 60 13.12 -17.45 -11.56
N ASN A 61 13.42 -16.21 -11.16
CA ASN A 61 12.38 -15.27 -10.75
C ASN A 61 11.37 -15.09 -11.88
N ASN A 62 10.08 -15.03 -11.51
CA ASN A 62 9.00 -14.83 -12.45
C ASN A 62 7.97 -13.86 -11.87
N ARG A 63 7.16 -13.27 -12.75
CA ARG A 63 6.06 -12.38 -12.39
C ARG A 63 4.86 -12.61 -13.30
N SER A 64 3.71 -12.08 -12.90
CA SER A 64 2.56 -11.93 -13.80
C SER A 64 2.94 -11.13 -15.05
N GLN A 65 2.27 -11.43 -16.17
CA GLN A 65 2.48 -10.72 -17.44
C GLN A 65 2.36 -9.20 -17.25
N THR A 66 1.34 -8.78 -16.49
CA THR A 66 1.11 -7.38 -16.14
C THR A 66 1.60 -7.10 -14.72
N LEU A 67 2.37 -6.03 -14.58
CA LEU A 67 2.85 -5.52 -13.29
C LEU A 67 2.45 -4.04 -13.20
N HIS A 68 1.45 -3.72 -12.37
CA HIS A 68 0.94 -2.35 -12.25
C HIS A 68 1.77 -1.47 -11.30
N ILE A 69 2.61 -2.09 -10.47
CA ILE A 69 3.61 -1.40 -9.66
C ILE A 69 4.81 -0.97 -10.51
N ASP A 70 5.43 0.12 -10.10
CA ASP A 70 6.75 0.55 -10.56
C ASP A 70 7.81 -0.33 -9.91
N GLY A 71 8.50 -1.11 -10.74
CA GLY A 71 9.41 -2.13 -10.29
C GLY A 71 9.81 -3.09 -11.39
N GLU A 72 10.80 -3.90 -11.08
CA GLU A 72 11.43 -4.85 -11.97
C GLU A 72 11.51 -6.21 -11.28
N VAL A 73 11.17 -7.26 -12.03
CA VAL A 73 11.44 -8.64 -11.65
C VAL A 73 12.28 -9.21 -12.77
N ALA A 74 13.59 -9.08 -12.61
CA ALA A 74 14.57 -9.70 -13.49
C ALA A 74 14.84 -11.12 -13.00
N ARG A 75 15.48 -11.93 -13.85
CA ARG A 75 15.75 -13.34 -13.52
C ARG A 75 16.47 -13.49 -12.17
N SER A 76 17.49 -12.67 -11.91
CA SER A 76 18.34 -12.77 -10.72
C SER A 76 17.99 -11.80 -9.60
N HIS A 77 17.15 -10.79 -9.84
CA HIS A 77 16.89 -9.75 -8.84
C HIS A 77 15.48 -9.18 -8.94
N VAL A 78 15.06 -8.53 -7.85
CA VAL A 78 13.79 -7.82 -7.74
C VAL A 78 14.05 -6.40 -7.27
N LYS A 79 13.54 -5.42 -8.01
CA LYS A 79 13.56 -4.01 -7.64
C LYS A 79 12.14 -3.50 -7.43
N ARG A 80 11.87 -2.92 -6.26
CA ARG A 80 10.57 -2.36 -5.88
C ARG A 80 10.74 -0.88 -5.56
N TYR A 81 9.91 -0.02 -6.15
CA TYR A 81 9.87 1.39 -5.82
C TYR A 81 8.72 1.70 -4.87
N PHE A 82 8.87 2.77 -4.11
CA PHE A 82 7.95 3.15 -3.06
C PHE A 82 7.62 4.64 -3.10
N CYS A 83 6.40 4.96 -2.68
CA CYS A 83 5.96 6.31 -2.38
C CYS A 83 5.95 6.48 -0.86
N SER A 84 6.75 7.39 -0.33
CA SER A 84 6.88 7.60 1.11
C SER A 84 6.23 8.92 1.54
N LYS A 85 5.35 8.82 2.54
CA LYS A 85 4.79 9.97 3.24
C LYS A 85 5.71 10.30 4.41
N THR A 86 6.62 11.25 4.22
CA THR A 86 7.71 11.56 5.16
C THR A 86 7.40 12.75 6.08
N GLU A 87 6.49 13.62 5.67
CA GLU A 87 6.03 14.76 6.46
C GLU A 87 4.91 14.37 7.44
N ARG A 88 4.74 15.16 8.51
CA ARG A 88 3.48 15.23 9.28
C ARG A 88 2.40 15.95 8.45
N MET A 89 2.17 15.51 7.21
CA MET A 89 0.98 15.91 6.45
C MET A 89 -0.24 15.33 7.19
N GLY A 90 -1.09 16.20 7.71
CA GLY A 90 -2.03 15.87 8.77
C GLY A 90 -1.37 16.13 10.12
N LYS A 91 -1.56 17.33 10.67
CA LYS A 91 -1.22 17.62 12.08
C LYS A 91 -2.29 17.10 13.04
N ASN A 92 -3.40 16.59 12.50
CA ASN A 92 -4.56 16.18 13.27
C ASN A 92 -4.62 14.67 13.39
N ILE A 93 -4.47 14.17 14.62
CA ILE A 93 -4.60 12.74 14.94
C ILE A 93 -5.98 12.17 14.60
N THR A 94 -6.98 13.02 14.34
CA THR A 94 -8.32 12.60 13.91
C THR A 94 -8.35 11.96 12.52
N GLN A 95 -7.35 12.20 11.66
CA GLN A 95 -7.22 11.54 10.36
C GLN A 95 -6.55 10.17 10.52
N VAL A 96 -7.22 9.21 11.16
CA VAL A 96 -6.69 7.85 11.34
C VAL A 96 -6.92 6.96 10.13
N TRP A 97 -6.20 5.84 10.05
CA TRP A 97 -6.51 4.82 9.06
C TRP A 97 -7.90 4.23 9.32
N PRO A 98 -8.75 4.09 8.29
CA PRO A 98 -10.06 3.48 8.45
C PRO A 98 -9.94 2.01 8.88
N LEU A 99 -10.96 1.52 9.58
CA LEU A 99 -11.11 0.11 9.92
C LEU A 99 -11.20 -0.75 8.64
N GLY A 100 -10.66 -1.96 8.68
CA GLY A 100 -10.50 -2.84 7.52
C GLY A 100 -9.55 -4.01 7.78
N GLN A 101 -9.08 -4.65 6.71
CA GLN A 101 -8.08 -5.72 6.78
C GLN A 101 -6.99 -5.51 5.73
N PHE A 102 -5.93 -4.78 6.11
CA PHE A 102 -4.83 -4.45 5.23
C PHE A 102 -3.59 -4.02 6.00
N CYS A 103 -2.43 -4.01 5.36
CA CYS A 103 -1.20 -3.45 5.91
C CYS A 103 -0.59 -2.38 5.02
N VAL A 104 0.19 -1.50 5.64
CA VAL A 104 1.08 -0.53 5.00
C VAL A 104 2.47 -0.66 5.57
N TYR A 105 3.50 -0.31 4.81
CA TYR A 105 4.87 -0.34 5.31
C TYR A 105 5.05 0.79 6.33
N SER A 106 5.53 0.45 7.52
CA SER A 106 5.74 1.40 8.61
C SER A 106 7.22 1.51 8.97
N ARG A 107 7.55 2.58 9.69
CA ARG A 107 8.93 2.79 10.14
C ARG A 107 9.33 1.67 11.11
N VAL A 108 10.63 1.41 11.14
CA VAL A 108 11.22 0.49 12.11
C VAL A 108 10.79 0.89 13.52
N SER A 109 10.23 -0.06 14.27
CA SER A 109 9.80 0.14 15.66
C SER A 109 8.69 1.19 15.84
N GLU A 110 7.98 1.57 14.78
CA GLU A 110 6.82 2.46 14.83
C GLU A 110 5.56 1.73 14.35
N THR A 111 4.47 1.90 15.10
CA THR A 111 3.15 1.38 14.75
C THR A 111 2.21 2.55 14.55
N LEU A 112 1.53 2.59 13.41
CA LEU A 112 0.53 3.62 13.12
C LEU A 112 -0.65 3.50 14.10
N TYR A 113 -1.25 4.64 14.44
CA TYR A 113 -2.31 4.71 15.43
C TYR A 113 -3.48 3.78 15.10
N GLY A 114 -3.91 2.96 16.07
CA GLY A 114 -5.02 2.03 15.91
C GLY A 114 -4.74 0.83 15.00
N MET A 115 -3.46 0.53 14.72
CA MET A 115 -3.02 -0.61 13.91
C MET A 115 -2.11 -1.54 14.73
N THR A 116 -1.93 -2.77 14.24
CA THR A 116 -1.08 -3.80 14.83
C THR A 116 0.26 -3.86 14.08
N SER A 117 1.37 -3.98 14.80
CA SER A 117 2.71 -4.11 14.19
C SER A 117 2.90 -5.49 13.53
N GLY A 118 3.60 -5.52 12.40
CA GLY A 118 4.05 -6.74 11.74
C GLY A 118 5.44 -6.59 11.13
N SER A 119 6.08 -7.72 10.79
CA SER A 119 7.33 -7.70 10.03
C SER A 119 7.51 -8.95 9.19
N ILE A 120 8.25 -8.83 8.09
CA ILE A 120 8.69 -9.94 7.24
C ILE A 120 10.20 -9.86 7.11
N ALA A 121 10.89 -10.97 7.35
CA ALA A 121 12.32 -11.10 7.12
C ALA A 121 12.55 -11.87 5.81
N MET A 122 13.36 -11.29 4.94
CA MET A 122 13.83 -11.88 3.68
C MET A 122 15.30 -12.21 3.85
N TYR A 123 15.68 -13.43 3.47
CA TYR A 123 17.03 -13.96 3.62
C TYR A 123 17.64 -14.12 2.24
N ASP A 124 18.69 -13.35 1.98
CA ASP A 124 19.44 -13.38 0.74
C ASP A 124 20.85 -13.92 1.03
N ARG A 125 21.40 -14.77 0.16
CA ARG A 125 22.75 -15.31 0.35
C ARG A 125 23.77 -14.28 -0.12
N GLY A 126 24.29 -13.49 0.81
CA GLY A 126 25.33 -12.51 0.53
C GLY A 126 26.72 -13.12 0.64
N ASN A 127 27.42 -13.33 -0.48
CA ASN A 127 28.85 -13.60 -0.41
C ASN A 127 29.52 -12.27 0.00
N ASN A 128 30.40 -12.27 1.01
CA ASN A 128 31.09 -11.05 1.51
C ASN A 128 31.95 -10.33 0.44
N TYR A 129 32.03 -10.86 -0.78
CA TYR A 129 32.80 -10.34 -1.91
C TYR A 129 31.93 -9.79 -3.05
N ASP A 130 30.61 -10.00 -3.06
CA ASP A 130 29.74 -9.54 -4.15
C ASP A 130 29.17 -8.15 -3.89
N LYS A 131 29.30 -7.27 -4.89
CA LYS A 131 28.66 -5.94 -4.96
C LYS A 131 27.14 -6.01 -5.18
N ASP A 132 26.59 -7.22 -5.18
CA ASP A 132 25.22 -7.56 -5.57
C ASP A 132 24.25 -7.65 -4.39
N GLN A 133 24.67 -7.24 -3.19
CA GLN A 133 23.81 -7.15 -2.01
C GLN A 133 22.53 -6.32 -2.21
N SER A 134 21.55 -6.50 -1.32
CA SER A 134 20.35 -5.66 -1.35
C SER A 134 20.72 -4.19 -1.10
N LYS A 135 20.15 -3.30 -1.91
CA LYS A 135 20.39 -1.84 -1.91
C LYS A 135 19.09 -1.09 -1.71
N PHE A 136 19.14 0.02 -1.01
CA PHE A 136 17.98 0.88 -0.78
C PHE A 136 18.38 2.35 -0.70
N THR A 137 17.48 3.25 -1.12
CA THR A 137 17.66 4.71 -1.04
C THR A 137 16.46 5.34 -0.37
N LYS A 138 16.67 6.34 0.51
CA LYS A 138 15.63 7.13 1.21
C LYS A 138 14.50 6.32 1.91
N PHE A 139 14.62 5.00 1.92
CA PHE A 139 13.69 4.01 2.46
C PHE A 139 14.24 3.34 3.74
N PHE A 140 15.40 3.79 4.22
CA PHE A 140 16.11 3.19 5.36
C PHE A 140 15.29 3.21 6.66
N GLU A 141 14.37 4.17 6.80
CA GLU A 141 13.49 4.26 7.97
C GLU A 141 12.45 3.13 8.03
N PHE A 142 12.21 2.42 6.93
CA PHE A 142 11.15 1.40 6.78
C PHE A 142 11.69 -0.03 6.75
N LEU A 143 13.01 -0.22 6.84
CA LEU A 143 13.64 -1.54 6.85
C LEU A 143 14.82 -1.63 7.81
N LYS A 144 15.21 -2.86 8.16
CA LYS A 144 16.49 -3.16 8.80
C LYS A 144 17.26 -4.18 8.00
N LYS A 145 18.53 -3.91 7.73
CA LYS A 145 19.48 -4.85 7.14
C LYS A 145 20.43 -5.38 8.21
N LYS A 146 20.68 -6.68 8.22
CA LYS A 146 21.71 -7.33 9.04
C LYS A 146 22.49 -8.33 8.19
N ILE A 147 23.79 -8.47 8.45
CA ILE A 147 24.65 -9.45 7.78
C ILE A 147 25.10 -10.48 8.83
N PHE A 148 24.98 -11.76 8.49
CA PHE A 148 25.36 -12.91 9.32
C PHE A 148 26.21 -13.87 8.48
N GLY A 149 27.53 -13.78 8.58
CA GLY A 149 28.43 -14.62 7.78
C GLY A 149 28.22 -14.38 6.29
N SER A 150 27.66 -15.36 5.58
CA SER A 150 27.33 -15.31 4.15
C SER A 150 25.84 -15.05 3.86
N TYR A 151 25.11 -14.55 4.84
CA TYR A 151 23.69 -14.24 4.72
C TYR A 151 23.42 -12.77 5.00
N GLU A 152 22.53 -12.20 4.21
CA GLU A 152 21.94 -10.90 4.42
C GLU A 152 20.46 -11.06 4.79
N VAL A 153 20.02 -10.36 5.83
CA VAL A 153 18.63 -10.35 6.27
C VAL A 153 18.08 -8.95 6.10
N THR A 154 17.13 -8.81 5.18
CA THR A 154 16.33 -7.59 5.00
C THR A 154 14.99 -7.77 5.68
N ARG A 155 14.71 -6.97 6.71
CA ARG A 155 13.44 -6.98 7.43
C ARG A 155 12.60 -5.75 7.06
N LEU A 156 11.40 -5.99 6.55
CA LEU A 156 10.37 -4.98 6.27
C LEU A 156 9.39 -4.93 7.43
N TYR A 157 8.95 -3.73 7.78
CA TYR A 157 8.03 -3.48 8.89
C TYR A 157 6.68 -2.99 8.39
N PHE A 158 5.63 -3.36 9.09
CA PHE A 158 4.25 -3.08 8.70
C PHE A 158 3.44 -2.59 9.89
N SER A 159 2.47 -1.72 9.59
CA SER A 159 1.32 -1.48 10.43
C SER A 159 0.10 -2.04 9.71
N CYS A 160 -0.65 -2.91 10.39
CA CYS A 160 -1.78 -3.63 9.84
C CYS A 160 -3.08 -3.24 10.55
N GLN A 161 -4.09 -2.84 9.79
CA GLN A 161 -5.45 -2.77 10.28
C GLN A 161 -6.01 -4.19 10.26
N THR A 162 -6.48 -4.64 11.42
CA THR A 162 -6.95 -6.01 11.65
C THR A 162 -8.41 -6.04 12.08
N SER A 163 -8.97 -4.88 12.42
CA SER A 163 -10.33 -4.69 12.87
C SER A 163 -11.17 -4.10 11.74
N GLY A 164 -12.27 -4.77 11.38
CA GLY A 164 -13.14 -4.41 10.27
C GLY A 164 -13.26 -5.54 9.25
N ASP A 165 -13.90 -5.24 8.10
CA ASP A 165 -14.11 -6.20 7.01
C ASP A 165 -13.57 -5.62 5.70
N LYS A 166 -12.71 -6.39 5.02
CA LYS A 166 -12.16 -6.05 3.69
C LYS A 166 -13.22 -5.83 2.61
N LYS A 167 -14.42 -6.37 2.78
CA LYS A 167 -15.56 -6.21 1.87
C LYS A 167 -16.33 -4.90 2.10
N ILE A 168 -16.06 -4.17 3.18
CA ILE A 168 -16.65 -2.85 3.41
C ILE A 168 -15.70 -1.80 2.82
N PRO A 169 -16.10 -1.04 1.78
CA PRO A 169 -15.22 -0.09 1.11
C PRO A 169 -14.76 1.05 2.02
N ILE A 170 -13.45 1.23 2.15
CA ILE A 170 -12.86 2.33 2.92
C ILE A 170 -12.68 3.59 2.07
N SER A 171 -12.71 4.76 2.72
CA SER A 171 -12.49 6.05 2.06
C SER A 171 -11.03 6.46 2.18
N LEU A 172 -10.33 6.52 1.05
CA LEU A 172 -8.94 7.01 0.94
C LEU A 172 -8.84 7.91 -0.30
N PRO A 173 -7.81 8.77 -0.40
CA PRO A 173 -7.59 9.58 -1.60
C PRO A 173 -7.33 8.69 -2.83
N ILE A 174 -8.13 8.87 -3.88
CA ILE A 174 -8.07 8.09 -5.14
C ILE A 174 -7.56 8.89 -6.34
N THR A 175 -7.00 10.08 -6.10
CA THR A 175 -6.47 10.94 -7.18
C THR A 175 -5.31 10.30 -7.95
N LYS A 176 -4.62 9.34 -7.32
CA LYS A 176 -3.64 8.44 -7.92
C LYS A 176 -3.88 7.02 -7.40
N PRO A 177 -3.61 5.98 -8.20
CA PRO A 177 -3.61 4.60 -7.72
C PRO A 177 -2.67 4.43 -6.53
N PHE A 178 -2.95 3.44 -5.68
CA PHE A 178 -2.08 3.04 -4.57
C PHE A 178 -2.32 1.56 -4.26
N TYR A 179 -1.45 0.99 -3.42
CA TYR A 179 -1.54 -0.40 -3.03
C TYR A 179 -1.51 -0.54 -1.52
N LEU A 180 -2.51 -1.25 -0.99
CA LEU A 180 -2.52 -1.78 0.36
C LEU A 180 -2.17 -3.26 0.29
N LEU A 181 -1.43 -3.76 1.28
CA LEU A 181 -1.11 -5.19 1.35
C LEU A 181 -2.29 -5.92 2.00
N PRO A 182 -2.75 -7.06 1.45
CA PRO A 182 -3.86 -7.80 2.05
C PRO A 182 -3.44 -8.38 3.42
N TYR A 183 -4.38 -8.43 4.36
CA TYR A 183 -4.17 -9.01 5.69
C TYR A 183 -5.06 -10.24 5.89
N GLY A 184 -4.49 -11.32 6.44
CA GLY A 184 -5.22 -12.54 6.81
C GLY A 184 -5.84 -13.35 5.67
N SER A 185 -5.73 -12.89 4.41
CA SER A 185 -6.26 -13.58 3.23
C SER A 185 -5.59 -13.09 1.95
N ARG A 186 -5.97 -13.66 0.80
CA ARG A 186 -5.55 -13.16 -0.53
C ARG A 186 -6.46 -12.05 -1.06
N ASP A 187 -7.62 -11.84 -0.45
CA ASP A 187 -8.56 -10.80 -0.82
C ASP A 187 -8.03 -9.43 -0.36
N CYS A 188 -8.18 -8.43 -1.21
CA CYS A 188 -7.77 -7.07 -0.91
C CYS A 188 -8.90 -6.28 -0.23
N GLN A 189 -8.51 -5.30 0.58
CA GLN A 189 -9.43 -4.29 1.12
C GLN A 189 -10.06 -3.48 -0.03
N GLN A 190 -11.40 -3.43 -0.07
CA GLN A 190 -12.12 -2.57 -1.02
C GLN A 190 -11.94 -1.10 -0.65
N VAL A 191 -11.79 -0.25 -1.66
CA VAL A 191 -11.68 1.21 -1.54
C VAL A 191 -12.87 1.81 -2.30
N LYS A 192 -13.51 2.83 -1.74
CA LYS A 192 -14.64 3.49 -2.40
C LYS A 192 -14.22 4.02 -3.77
N TRP A 193 -15.07 3.79 -4.77
CA TRP A 193 -14.92 4.28 -6.15
C TRP A 193 -13.76 3.65 -6.94
N MET A 194 -13.28 2.48 -6.53
CA MET A 194 -12.27 1.67 -7.22
C MET A 194 -12.78 0.27 -7.54
#